data_AF-A0A419HEF8-F1
#
_entry.id   AF-A0A419HEF8-F1
#
_cell.length_a   1.000
_cell.length_b   1.000
_cell.length_c   1.000
_cell.angle_alpha   90.00
_cell.angle_beta   90.00
_cell.angle_gamma   90.00
#
_symmetry.space_group_name_H-M   'P 1'
#
loop_
_entity.id
_entity.type
_entity.pdbx_description
1 polymer ?
#
loop_
_entity_poly.entity_id
_entity_poly.type
_entity_poly.pdbx_seq_one_letter_code
_entity_poly.pdbx_strand_id
1 'polypeptide(L)'
;MLVTSAACGAPNGAGSPAPVSTTAAAEVGSVQVLQTGGFAGVHDLYTVDKDNRATEKAELYGKVTGADFRSLKDEYRTPNNCRDQFGYEITVKYADGQSKKVTTEDCSQKPQLVTDVIGLARKIGVKTDGR
;
A
#
# COMPACT_ATOMS: atom_id res chain seq x y z
N MET A 1 17.43 47.75 52.88
CA MET A 1 16.93 46.45 52.38
C MET A 1 17.64 46.15 51.07
N LEU A 2 18.39 45.04 51.02
CA LEU A 2 18.90 44.44 49.78
C LEU A 2 17.73 44.13 48.83
N VAL A 3 17.89 44.28 47.52
CA VAL A 3 18.11 43.15 46.57
C VAL A 3 18.76 43.68 45.28
N THR A 4 19.90 43.08 44.94
CA THR A 4 20.69 43.12 43.71
C THR A 4 20.15 42.17 42.63
N SER A 5 20.29 42.49 41.32
CA SER A 5 20.61 41.61 40.16
C SER A 5 20.40 42.42 38.86
N ALA A 6 21.41 42.74 38.02
CA ALA A 6 22.12 41.88 37.04
C ALA A 6 21.19 41.30 35.96
N ALA A 7 21.44 41.30 34.65
CA ALA A 7 22.54 41.73 33.79
C ALA A 7 22.04 41.77 32.33
N CYS A 8 22.83 42.38 31.44
CA CYS A 8 22.62 42.62 30.01
C CYS A 8 22.42 41.37 29.14
N GLY A 9 21.75 41.56 27.99
CA GLY A 9 22.12 40.88 26.73
C GLY A 9 20.95 40.36 25.88
N ALA A 10 20.65 41.05 24.78
CA ALA A 10 20.02 40.47 23.58
C ALA A 10 21.10 40.44 22.47
N PRO A 11 21.10 39.46 21.54
CA PRO A 11 20.29 39.64 20.33
C PRO A 11 19.77 38.35 19.64
N ASN A 12 18.75 38.55 18.80
CA ASN A 12 18.38 37.84 17.56
C ASN A 12 18.79 36.37 17.35
N GLY A 13 17.78 35.50 17.24
CA GLY A 13 17.88 34.20 16.58
C GLY A 13 16.63 33.94 15.75
N ALA A 14 16.71 34.18 14.43
CA ALA A 14 15.73 33.71 13.47
C ALA A 14 15.67 32.18 13.56
N GLY A 15 14.52 31.64 13.96
CA GLY A 15 14.28 30.20 13.94
C GLY A 15 14.29 29.73 12.48
N SER A 16 15.38 29.09 12.07
CA SER A 16 15.39 28.29 10.84
C SER A 16 14.25 27.28 10.92
N PRO A 17 13.37 27.17 9.90
CA PRO A 17 12.43 26.07 9.86
C PRO A 17 13.24 24.77 9.83
N ALA A 18 12.96 23.88 10.79
CA ALA A 18 13.50 22.54 10.77
C ALA A 18 13.21 21.89 9.40
N PRO A 19 14.15 21.14 8.82
CA PRO A 19 13.85 20.38 7.62
C PRO A 19 12.67 19.46 7.94
N VAL A 20 11.55 19.67 7.26
CA VAL A 20 10.47 18.69 7.24
C VAL A 20 11.10 17.42 6.71
N SER A 21 11.27 16.43 7.58
CA SER A 21 11.70 15.10 7.16
C SER A 21 10.60 14.56 6.27
N THR A 22 10.76 14.72 4.95
CA THR A 22 10.00 13.98 3.97
C THR A 22 10.31 12.53 4.25
N THR A 23 9.42 11.82 4.94
CA THR A 23 9.53 10.37 5.14
C THR A 23 9.71 9.78 3.75
N ALA A 24 10.91 9.25 3.46
CA ALA A 24 11.19 8.61 2.20
C ALA A 24 10.10 7.55 1.98
N ALA A 25 9.43 7.60 0.82
CA ALA A 25 8.40 6.63 0.49
C ALA A 25 9.04 5.23 0.57
N ALA A 26 8.52 4.38 1.46
CA ALA A 26 9.11 3.07 1.64
C ALA A 26 9.03 2.28 0.33
N GLU A 27 10.19 1.78 -0.12
CA GLU A 27 10.28 1.00 -1.35
C GLU A 27 9.46 -0.28 -1.26
N VAL A 28 8.96 -0.76 -2.40
CA VAL A 28 8.15 -1.99 -2.45
C VAL A 28 9.07 -3.19 -2.63
N GLY A 29 9.02 -4.12 -1.67
CA GLY A 29 9.70 -5.41 -1.76
C GLY A 29 8.94 -6.38 -2.66
N SER A 30 7.64 -6.54 -2.42
CA SER A 30 6.76 -7.34 -3.27
C SER A 30 5.29 -6.96 -3.16
N VAL A 31 4.54 -7.24 -4.22
CA VAL A 31 3.08 -7.20 -4.28
C VAL A 31 2.57 -8.60 -4.60
N GLN A 32 1.68 -9.12 -3.77
CA GLN A 32 1.05 -10.42 -3.95
C GLN A 32 -0.45 -10.23 -4.05
N VAL A 33 -1.09 -10.89 -5.01
CA VAL A 33 -2.54 -10.95 -5.13
C VAL A 33 -2.97 -12.41 -5.15
N LEU A 34 -3.64 -12.84 -4.10
CA LEU A 34 -4.29 -14.14 -4.03
C LEU A 34 -5.71 -14.02 -4.55
N GLN A 35 -6.04 -14.75 -5.61
CA GLN A 35 -7.39 -14.87 -6.17
C GLN A 35 -7.97 -16.23 -5.78
N THR A 36 -9.16 -16.23 -5.18
CA THR A 36 -9.87 -17.44 -4.79
C THR A 36 -11.32 -17.44 -5.25
N GLY A 37 -11.92 -18.62 -5.42
CA GLY A 37 -13.36 -18.75 -5.71
C GLY A 37 -13.67 -18.94 -7.19
N GLY A 38 -14.79 -18.38 -7.64
CA GLY A 38 -15.38 -18.70 -8.94
C GLY A 38 -15.90 -20.14 -9.03
N PHE A 39 -16.58 -20.46 -10.13
CA PHE A 39 -17.27 -21.74 -10.31
C PHE A 39 -16.37 -22.99 -10.16
N ALA A 40 -15.11 -22.89 -10.58
CA ALA A 40 -14.15 -24.01 -10.55
C ALA A 40 -13.29 -24.07 -9.26
N GLY A 41 -13.49 -23.15 -8.32
CA GLY A 41 -12.66 -23.06 -7.11
C GLY A 41 -11.20 -22.74 -7.41
N VAL A 42 -10.95 -21.62 -8.08
CA VAL A 42 -9.60 -21.11 -8.38
C VAL A 42 -8.87 -20.78 -7.08
N HIS A 43 -7.54 -20.98 -7.07
CA HIS A 43 -6.64 -20.56 -6.00
C HIS A 43 -5.29 -20.12 -6.60
N ASP A 44 -5.28 -18.92 -7.18
CA ASP A 44 -4.13 -18.39 -7.92
C ASP A 44 -3.41 -17.32 -7.10
N LEU A 45 -2.08 -17.44 -6.97
CA LEU A 45 -1.24 -16.39 -6.40
C LEU A 45 -0.44 -15.69 -7.50
N TYR A 46 -0.62 -14.38 -7.62
CA TYR A 46 0.15 -13.53 -8.53
C TYR A 46 1.18 -12.74 -7.74
N THR A 47 2.46 -12.93 -8.03
CA THR A 47 3.56 -12.23 -7.34
C THR A 47 4.29 -11.28 -8.29
N VAL A 48 4.43 -10.03 -7.87
CA VAL A 48 5.32 -9.03 -8.48
C VAL A 48 6.38 -8.67 -7.46
N ASP A 49 7.62 -9.05 -7.74
CA ASP A 49 8.78 -8.74 -6.89
C ASP A 49 9.75 -7.77 -7.60
N LYS A 50 10.84 -7.44 -6.90
CA LYS A 50 11.89 -6.55 -7.41
C LYS A 50 12.50 -7.00 -8.74
N ASP A 51 12.57 -8.31 -9.00
CA ASP A 51 13.25 -8.91 -10.15
C ASP A 51 12.35 -8.96 -11.40
N ASN A 52 11.04 -8.74 -11.23
CA ASN A 52 10.09 -8.59 -12.31
C ASN A 52 10.51 -7.47 -13.30
N ARG A 53 10.55 -7.78 -14.59
CA ARG A 53 11.05 -6.90 -15.67
C ARG A 53 9.94 -6.21 -16.48
N ALA A 54 8.67 -6.37 -16.09
CA ALA A 54 7.56 -5.73 -16.80
C ALA A 54 7.65 -4.20 -16.70
N THR A 55 7.31 -3.50 -17.79
CA THR A 55 7.36 -2.04 -17.87
C THR A 55 6.33 -1.39 -16.95
N GLU A 56 5.19 -2.04 -16.72
CA GLU A 56 4.12 -1.56 -15.83
C GLU A 56 4.42 -1.76 -14.34
N LYS A 57 5.55 -2.39 -13.98
CA LYS A 57 5.94 -2.56 -12.56
C LYS A 57 6.03 -1.22 -11.83
N ALA A 58 6.58 -0.20 -12.49
CA ALA A 58 6.71 1.14 -11.92
C ALA A 58 5.34 1.77 -11.62
N GLU A 59 4.34 1.52 -12.48
CA GLU A 59 2.97 1.98 -12.26
C GLU A 59 2.34 1.27 -11.05
N LEU A 60 2.45 -0.06 -10.98
CA LEU A 60 1.96 -0.82 -9.83
C LEU A 60 2.61 -0.34 -8.54
N TYR A 61 3.93 -0.16 -8.53
CA TYR A 61 4.69 0.27 -7.36
C TYR A 61 4.35 1.71 -6.95
N GLY A 62 4.13 2.60 -7.92
CA GLY A 62 3.65 3.96 -7.64
C GLY A 62 2.27 3.97 -6.99
N LYS A 63 1.34 3.11 -7.46
CA LYS A 63 0.01 2.98 -6.87
C LYS A 63 0.07 2.49 -5.41
N VAL A 64 0.86 1.46 -5.11
CA VAL A 64 0.90 0.86 -3.74
C VAL A 64 1.79 1.61 -2.74
N THR A 65 2.69 2.48 -3.20
CA THR A 65 3.44 3.40 -2.33
C THR A 65 2.67 4.69 -2.03
N GLY A 66 1.69 5.04 -2.87
CA GLY A 66 0.85 6.21 -2.69
C GLY A 66 0.07 6.22 -1.36
N ALA A 67 -0.11 7.42 -0.81
CA ALA A 67 -0.85 7.63 0.43
C ALA A 67 -2.29 7.11 0.34
N ASP A 68 -2.93 7.23 -0.82
CA ASP A 68 -4.27 6.72 -1.08
C ASP A 68 -4.36 5.21 -0.82
N PHE A 69 -3.40 4.42 -1.34
CA PHE A 69 -3.36 2.98 -1.10
C PHE A 69 -3.08 2.65 0.37
N ARG A 70 -2.12 3.36 0.97
CA ARG A 70 -1.74 3.17 2.39
C ARG A 70 -2.92 3.43 3.33
N SER A 71 -3.79 4.37 2.96
CA SER A 71 -4.98 4.77 3.74
C SER A 71 -6.23 3.90 3.52
N LEU A 72 -6.20 2.95 2.57
CA LEU A 72 -7.32 2.08 2.29
C LEU A 72 -7.74 1.29 3.54
N LYS A 73 -9.03 0.96 3.63
CA LYS A 73 -9.51 -0.05 4.57
C LYS A 73 -8.86 -1.39 4.27
N ASP A 74 -8.72 -2.21 5.31
CA ASP A 74 -8.17 -3.56 5.18
C ASP A 74 -9.14 -4.52 4.50
N GLU A 75 -10.45 -4.21 4.49
CA GLU A 75 -11.46 -5.05 3.86
C GLU A 75 -12.56 -4.22 3.18
N TYR A 76 -12.95 -4.67 1.98
CA TYR A 76 -14.12 -4.22 1.23
C TYR A 76 -15.01 -5.43 0.96
N ARG A 77 -15.95 -5.68 1.86
CA ARG A 77 -16.99 -6.69 1.72
C ARG A 77 -18.36 -6.05 1.77
N THR A 78 -19.25 -6.51 0.90
CA THR A 78 -20.63 -6.06 0.88
C THR A 78 -21.51 -7.30 0.93
N PRO A 79 -22.46 -7.41 1.88
CA PRO A 79 -23.42 -8.49 1.83
C PRO A 79 -24.22 -8.36 0.53
N ASN A 80 -23.93 -9.22 -0.44
CA ASN A 80 -24.58 -9.24 -1.72
C ASN A 80 -24.84 -10.69 -2.15
N ASN A 81 -25.79 -10.86 -3.06
CA ASN A 81 -26.19 -12.16 -3.58
C ASN A 81 -25.34 -12.59 -4.79
N CYS A 82 -24.10 -12.09 -4.94
CA CYS A 82 -23.25 -12.52 -6.04
C CYS A 82 -22.82 -13.97 -5.82
N ARG A 83 -23.45 -14.85 -6.57
CA ARG A 83 -23.03 -16.24 -6.71
C ARG A 83 -21.77 -16.29 -7.55
N ASP A 84 -20.92 -17.28 -7.27
CA ASP A 84 -19.74 -17.61 -8.07
C ASP A 84 -18.73 -16.46 -8.27
N GLN A 85 -18.62 -15.56 -7.29
CA GLN A 85 -17.65 -14.46 -7.31
C GLN A 85 -16.23 -14.91 -6.97
N PHE A 86 -15.24 -14.13 -7.41
CA PHE A 86 -13.88 -14.23 -6.90
C PHE A 86 -13.68 -13.34 -5.67
N GLY A 87 -12.90 -13.87 -4.71
CA GLY A 87 -12.28 -13.12 -3.64
C GLY A 87 -10.82 -12.82 -3.96
N TYR A 88 -10.34 -11.67 -3.49
CA TYR A 88 -8.99 -11.18 -3.68
C TYR A 88 -8.39 -10.76 -2.35
N GLU A 89 -7.14 -11.17 -2.11
CA GLU A 89 -6.31 -10.63 -1.04
C GLU A 89 -5.05 -10.01 -1.65
N ILE A 90 -4.88 -8.70 -1.47
CA ILE A 90 -3.69 -7.97 -1.88
C ILE A 90 -2.78 -7.85 -0.65
N THR A 91 -1.55 -8.34 -0.75
CA THR A 91 -0.52 -8.16 0.27
C THR A 91 0.66 -7.42 -0.34
N VAL A 92 0.97 -6.25 0.21
CA VAL A 92 2.16 -5.47 -0.17
C VAL A 92 3.16 -5.55 0.97
N LYS A 93 4.38 -6.00 0.67
CA LYS A 93 5.51 -5.98 1.60
C LYS A 93 6.45 -4.87 1.17
N TYR A 94 6.73 -3.96 2.09
CA TYR A 94 7.65 -2.84 1.86
C TYR A 94 9.05 -3.20 2.40
N ALA A 95 10.07 -2.54 1.86
CA ALA A 95 11.46 -2.80 2.19
C ALA A 95 11.82 -2.40 3.64
N ASP A 96 11.03 -1.52 4.26
CA ASP A 96 11.13 -1.13 5.66
C ASP A 96 10.55 -2.17 6.64
N GLY A 97 10.06 -3.30 6.13
CA GLY A 97 9.45 -4.37 6.91
C GLY A 97 7.95 -4.17 7.20
N GLN A 98 7.37 -3.04 6.81
CA GLN A 98 5.92 -2.84 6.91
C GLN A 98 5.19 -3.69 5.87
N SER A 99 3.92 -3.96 6.14
CA SER A 99 3.03 -4.57 5.16
C SER A 99 1.64 -3.93 5.18
N LYS A 100 0.99 -3.93 4.01
CA LYS A 100 -0.40 -3.55 3.87
C LYS A 100 -1.16 -4.71 3.26
N LYS A 101 -2.28 -5.07 3.87
CA LYS A 101 -3.19 -6.10 3.37
C LYS A 101 -4.55 -5.50 3.08
N VAL A 102 -5.11 -5.81 1.92
CA VAL A 102 -6.45 -5.39 1.50
C VAL A 102 -7.19 -6.58 0.93
N THR A 103 -8.32 -6.93 1.52
CA THR A 103 -9.19 -8.02 1.06
C THR A 103 -10.45 -7.44 0.40
N THR A 104 -10.87 -8.02 -0.72
CA THR A 104 -12.09 -7.62 -1.42
C THR A 104 -12.69 -8.79 -2.21
N GLU A 105 -13.89 -8.61 -2.71
CA GLU A 105 -14.55 -9.51 -3.67
C GLU A 105 -14.99 -8.73 -4.92
N ASP A 106 -15.34 -9.44 -6.00
CA ASP A 106 -15.76 -8.85 -7.27
C ASP A 106 -16.92 -7.86 -7.10
N CYS A 107 -17.96 -8.25 -6.36
CA CYS A 107 -19.20 -7.49 -6.23
C CYS A 107 -19.19 -6.45 -5.11
N SER A 108 -18.07 -6.28 -4.40
CA SER A 108 -17.95 -5.24 -3.39
C SER A 108 -17.84 -3.85 -3.97
N GLN A 109 -18.41 -2.87 -3.25
CA GLN A 109 -18.08 -1.46 -3.44
C GLN A 109 -16.67 -1.19 -2.89
N LYS A 110 -15.70 -1.17 -3.80
CA LYS A 110 -14.27 -0.90 -3.54
C LYS A 110 -13.80 0.30 -4.34
N PRO A 111 -12.77 1.04 -3.86
CA PRO A 111 -12.14 2.09 -4.64
C PRO A 111 -11.53 1.55 -5.93
N GLN A 112 -11.55 2.34 -7.01
CA GLN A 112 -10.97 1.98 -8.31
C GLN A 112 -9.49 1.57 -8.19
N LEU A 113 -8.75 2.20 -7.27
CA LEU A 113 -7.36 1.88 -6.98
C LEU A 113 -7.14 0.40 -6.60
N VAL A 114 -8.08 -0.23 -5.89
CA VAL A 114 -8.01 -1.65 -5.53
C VAL A 114 -8.14 -2.52 -6.78
N THR A 115 -9.09 -2.18 -7.65
CA THR A 115 -9.30 -2.86 -8.94
C THR A 115 -8.08 -2.75 -9.85
N ASP A 116 -7.49 -1.55 -9.95
CA ASP A 116 -6.30 -1.30 -10.77
C ASP A 116 -5.10 -2.12 -10.29
N VAL A 117 -4.87 -2.16 -8.97
CA VAL A 117 -3.76 -2.95 -8.38
C VAL A 117 -3.93 -4.44 -8.65
N ILE A 118 -5.15 -4.98 -8.49
CA ILE A 118 -5.46 -6.37 -8.83
C ILE A 118 -5.20 -6.62 -10.33
N GLY A 119 -5.72 -5.76 -11.20
CA GLY A 119 -5.56 -5.88 -12.64
C GLY A 119 -4.10 -5.88 -13.08
N LEU A 120 -3.31 -4.92 -12.60
CA LEU A 120 -1.88 -4.83 -12.90
C LEU A 120 -1.10 -6.03 -12.36
N ALA A 121 -1.31 -6.40 -11.10
CA ALA A 121 -0.62 -7.55 -10.50
C ALA A 121 -0.95 -8.86 -11.23
N ARG A 122 -2.20 -9.06 -11.68
CA ARG A 122 -2.58 -10.23 -12.49
C ARG A 122 -1.99 -10.19 -13.90
N LYS A 123 -1.82 -8.99 -14.47
CA LYS A 123 -1.24 -8.79 -15.81
C LYS A 123 0.26 -9.11 -15.84
N ILE A 124 1.01 -8.64 -14.85
CA ILE A 124 2.49 -8.70 -14.87
C ILE A 124 3.08 -9.67 -13.86
N GLY A 125 2.28 -10.16 -12.92
CA GLY A 125 2.72 -11.07 -11.87
C GLY A 125 2.99 -12.47 -12.39
N VAL A 126 3.98 -13.11 -11.80
CA VAL A 126 4.20 -14.55 -11.99
C VAL A 126 3.06 -15.26 -11.26
N LYS A 127 2.26 -16.01 -12.03
CA LYS A 127 1.16 -16.82 -11.50
C LYS A 127 1.71 -18.15 -10.98
N THR A 128 1.38 -18.47 -9.73
CA THR A 128 1.55 -19.78 -9.13
C THR A 128 0.17 -20.33 -8.80
N ASP A 129 -0.16 -21.52 -9.33
CA ASP A 129 -1.37 -22.24 -8.98
C ASP A 129 -1.14 -22.89 -7.60
N GLY A 130 -2.04 -22.63 -6.64
CA GLY A 130 -1.92 -23.12 -5.27
C GLY A 130 -2.61 -24.44 -4.99
N ARG A 131 -2.85 -25.27 -6.02
CA ARG A 131 -3.40 -26.63 -5.85
C ARG A 131 -2.37 -27.64 -5.33
#